data_AF-A0A3Y4XDJ8-F1
#
_entry.id   AF-A0A3Y4XDJ8-F1
#
_cell.length_a   1.000
_cell.length_b   1.000
_cell.length_c   1.000
_cell.angle_alpha   90.00
_cell.angle_beta   90.00
_cell.angle_gamma   90.00
#
_symmetry.space_group_name_H-M   'P 1'
#
loop_
_entity.id
_entity.type
_entity.pdbx_description
1 polymer ?
#
loop_
_entity_poly.entity_id
_entity_poly.type
_entity_poly.pdbx_seq_one_letter_code
_entity_poly.pdbx_strand_id
1 'polypeptide(L)'
;MQTKPYPVLIRSECFLPFGAGWDCPTPEEIRTLMQIAELTGSKAATLTGLKDSRTVRRWVGGDTPIPFSAWAILVEYAGLGKIWKV
;
A
#
# COMPACT_ATOMS: atom_id res chain seq x y z
N MET A 1 23.37 -8.91 15.80
CA MET A 1 22.05 -8.24 15.83
C MET A 1 21.75 -7.76 14.42
N GLN A 2 20.82 -8.41 13.73
CA GLN A 2 20.54 -8.13 12.31
C GLN A 2 19.68 -6.87 12.20
N THR A 3 20.26 -5.78 11.71
CA THR A 3 19.53 -4.61 11.23
C THR A 3 19.11 -4.89 9.78
N LYS A 4 17.85 -5.29 9.55
CA LYS A 4 17.30 -5.33 8.18
C LYS A 4 17.26 -3.89 7.66
N PRO A 5 17.91 -3.57 6.52
CA PRO A 5 17.81 -2.23 5.95
C PRO A 5 16.37 -2.06 5.47
N TYR A 6 15.65 -1.08 6.02
CA TYR A 6 14.44 -0.61 5.35
C TYR A 6 14.89 -0.16 3.95
N PRO A 7 14.37 -0.76 2.86
CA PRO A 7 14.62 -0.20 1.56
C PRO A 7 14.01 1.22 1.59
N VAL A 8 14.73 2.18 1.02
CA VAL A 8 14.57 3.65 1.11
C VAL A 8 13.21 4.19 0.57
N LEU A 9 12.09 3.46 0.62
CA LEU A 9 11.19 3.38 -0.54
C LEU A 9 9.71 3.74 -0.38
N ILE A 10 9.20 4.17 0.79
CA ILE A 10 7.82 4.70 0.92
C ILE A 10 7.82 5.95 1.80
N ARG A 11 7.25 7.04 1.29
CA ARG A 11 7.13 8.32 1.98
C ARG A 11 6.26 8.22 3.24
N SER A 12 6.61 9.00 4.27
CA SER A 12 5.90 9.00 5.56
C SER A 12 4.45 9.49 5.46
N GLU A 13 4.20 10.37 4.50
CA GLU A 13 2.93 10.99 4.17
C GLU A 13 1.90 9.96 3.69
N CYS A 14 2.37 8.85 3.10
CA CYS A 14 1.51 7.73 2.71
C CYS A 14 0.89 7.02 3.93
N PHE A 15 1.44 7.21 5.12
CA PHE A 15 0.98 6.58 6.36
C PHE A 15 0.15 7.52 7.25
N LEU A 16 -0.16 8.73 6.78
CA LEU A 16 -1.00 9.66 7.52
C LEU A 16 -2.50 9.34 7.35
N PRO A 17 -3.34 9.73 8.32
CA PRO A 17 -4.79 9.75 8.12
C PRO A 17 -5.22 10.63 6.95
N PHE A 18 -6.30 10.25 6.29
CA PHE A 18 -6.80 10.94 5.09
C PHE A 18 -6.97 12.47 5.31
N GLY A 19 -7.52 12.86 6.46
CA GLY A 19 -7.71 14.28 6.80
C GLY A 19 -6.47 15.00 7.36
N ALA A 20 -5.37 14.29 7.60
CA ALA A 20 -4.17 14.81 8.26
C ALA A 20 -3.00 15.09 7.28
N GLY A 21 -3.30 15.17 5.98
CA GLY A 21 -2.28 15.40 4.94
C GLY A 21 -1.77 14.11 4.30
N TRP A 22 -2.58 13.04 4.26
CA TRP A 22 -2.28 11.85 3.48
C TRP A 22 -1.99 12.20 2.03
N ASP A 23 -0.89 11.66 1.50
CA ASP A 23 -0.55 11.73 0.09
C ASP A 23 -0.66 10.35 -0.55
N CYS A 24 -1.11 10.31 -1.80
CA CYS A 24 -1.30 9.07 -2.53
C CYS A 24 0.06 8.44 -2.85
N PRO A 25 0.24 7.13 -2.60
CA PRO A 25 1.50 6.46 -2.88
C PRO A 25 1.74 6.33 -4.39
N THR A 26 3.00 6.37 -4.80
CA THR A 26 3.43 6.13 -6.18
C THR A 26 3.40 4.63 -6.52
N PRO A 27 3.45 4.25 -7.81
CA PRO A 27 3.50 2.84 -8.21
C PRO A 27 4.69 2.08 -7.60
N GLU A 28 5.83 2.73 -7.43
CA GLU A 28 7.02 2.19 -6.78
C GLU A 28 6.76 1.91 -5.31
N GLU A 29 6.14 2.86 -4.61
CA GLU A 29 5.77 2.73 -3.20
C GLU A 29 4.78 1.58 -2.99
N ILE A 30 3.82 1.42 -3.91
CA ILE A 30 2.85 0.31 -3.89
C ILE A 30 3.55 -1.03 -4.10
N ARG A 31 4.49 -1.13 -5.05
CA ARG A 31 5.29 -2.35 -5.26
C ARG A 31 6.10 -2.69 -4.02
N THR A 32 6.73 -1.71 -3.39
CA THR A 32 7.50 -1.91 -2.16
C THR A 32 6.63 -2.42 -1.03
N LEU A 33 5.45 -1.83 -0.79
CA LEU A 33 4.54 -2.32 0.24
C LEU A 33 4.13 -3.77 -0.02
N MET A 34 3.79 -4.09 -1.27
CA MET A 34 3.43 -5.45 -1.67
C MET A 34 4.59 -6.44 -1.46
N GLN A 35 5.84 -6.05 -1.72
CA GLN A 35 7.02 -6.88 -1.45
C GLN A 35 7.23 -7.09 0.05
N ILE A 36 7.11 -6.05 0.87
CA ILE A 36 7.22 -6.13 2.33
C ILE A 36 6.15 -7.07 2.90
N ALA A 37 4.93 -7.00 2.38
CA ALA A 37 3.79 -7.78 2.82
C ALA A 37 3.68 -9.17 2.16
N GLU A 38 4.65 -9.55 1.31
CA GLU A 38 4.64 -10.79 0.51
C GLU A 38 3.29 -11.01 -0.22
N LEU A 39 2.76 -9.93 -0.79
CA LEU A 39 1.48 -9.91 -1.49
C LEU A 39 1.66 -10.14 -2.99
N THR A 40 0.88 -11.08 -3.51
CA THR A 40 0.64 -11.19 -4.95
C THR A 40 -0.49 -10.22 -5.36
N GLY A 41 -0.55 -9.88 -6.66
CA GLY A 41 -1.63 -9.03 -7.18
C GLY A 41 -3.03 -9.59 -6.92
N SER A 42 -3.18 -10.92 -6.96
CA SER A 42 -4.46 -11.59 -6.65
C SER A 42 -4.81 -11.49 -5.17
N LYS A 43 -3.84 -11.67 -4.26
CA LYS A 43 -4.07 -11.56 -2.82
C LYS A 43 -4.39 -10.12 -2.41
N ALA A 44 -3.69 -9.14 -2.97
CA ALA A 44 -4.01 -7.72 -2.77
C ALA A 44 -5.42 -7.36 -3.29
N ALA A 45 -5.84 -7.93 -4.42
CA ALA A 45 -7.20 -7.74 -4.94
C ALA A 45 -8.26 -8.28 -3.97
N THR A 46 -8.06 -9.51 -3.46
CA THR A 46 -8.95 -10.11 -2.45
C THR A 46 -9.04 -9.25 -1.19
N LEU A 47 -7.90 -8.78 -0.66
CA LEU A 47 -7.87 -7.95 0.55
C LEU A 47 -8.62 -6.62 0.37
N THR A 48 -8.51 -6.02 -0.80
CA THR A 48 -9.10 -4.71 -1.11
C THR A 48 -10.53 -4.80 -1.66
N GLY A 49 -11.12 -6.00 -1.71
CA GLY A 49 -12.48 -6.22 -2.18
C GLY A 49 -12.66 -6.10 -3.70
N LEU A 50 -11.57 -6.23 -4.47
CA LEU A 50 -11.60 -6.21 -5.92
C LEU A 50 -11.95 -7.59 -6.50
N LYS A 51 -12.66 -7.59 -7.64
CA LYS A 51 -13.05 -8.82 -8.35
C LYS A 51 -11.85 -9.57 -8.94
N ASP A 52 -10.82 -8.85 -9.38
CA ASP A 52 -9.62 -9.41 -9.99
C ASP A 52 -8.38 -8.52 -9.76
N SER A 53 -7.22 -9.00 -10.21
CA SER A 53 -5.93 -8.30 -10.09
C SER A 53 -5.69 -7.24 -11.16
N ARG A 54 -6.65 -6.95 -12.07
CA ARG A 54 -6.48 -5.93 -13.12
C ARG A 54 -6.34 -4.54 -12.51
N THR A 55 -7.17 -4.22 -11.52
CA THR A 55 -7.11 -2.91 -10.84
C THR A 55 -5.82 -2.78 -10.02
N VAL A 56 -5.37 -3.85 -9.35
CA VAL A 56 -4.06 -3.86 -8.67
C VAL A 56 -2.90 -3.65 -9.65
N ARG A 57 -2.95 -4.29 -10.83
CA ARG A 57 -1.94 -4.07 -11.88
C ARG A 57 -1.93 -2.63 -12.39
N ARG A 58 -3.08 -1.96 -12.46
CA ARG A 58 -3.17 -0.54 -12.82
C ARG A 58 -2.57 0.38 -11.75
N TRP A 59 -2.75 0.07 -10.47
CA TRP A 59 -2.09 0.78 -9.36
C TRP A 59 -0.57 0.64 -9.45
N VAL A 60 -0.11 -0.60 -9.60
CA VAL A 60 1.30 -0.95 -9.75
C VAL A 60 1.87 -0.43 -11.08
N GLY A 61 1.06 -0.21 -12.11
CA GLY A 61 1.48 0.34 -13.41
C GLY A 61 1.48 1.86 -13.47
N GLY A 62 0.85 2.54 -12.52
CA GLY A 62 0.63 3.99 -12.56
C GLY A 62 -0.52 4.45 -13.45
N ASP A 63 -1.30 3.52 -14.02
CA ASP A 63 -2.46 3.84 -14.85
C ASP A 63 -3.59 4.51 -14.04
N THR A 64 -3.74 4.10 -12.78
CA THR A 64 -4.78 4.63 -11.89
C THR A 64 -4.21 4.74 -10.47
N PRO A 65 -4.50 5.82 -9.72
CA PRO A 65 -4.10 5.92 -8.32
C PRO A 65 -4.82 4.89 -7.45
N ILE A 66 -4.17 4.44 -6.39
CA ILE A 66 -4.80 3.56 -5.39
C ILE A 66 -5.69 4.41 -4.45
N PRO A 67 -6.94 4.00 -4.19
CA PRO A 67 -7.77 4.67 -3.18
C PRO A 67 -7.19 4.54 -1.78
N PHE A 68 -7.39 5.57 -0.94
CA PHE A 68 -6.95 5.55 0.47
C PHE A 68 -7.41 4.29 1.22
N SER A 69 -8.67 3.89 1.06
CA SER A 69 -9.23 2.70 1.73
C SER A 69 -8.50 1.41 1.35
N ALA A 70 -8.16 1.24 0.08
CA ALA A 70 -7.38 0.10 -0.39
C ALA A 70 -5.96 0.13 0.18
N TRP A 71 -5.31 1.30 0.15
CA TRP A 71 -3.98 1.49 0.72
C TRP A 71 -3.95 1.19 2.22
N ALA A 72 -4.89 1.74 2.97
CA ALA A 72 -5.09 1.48 4.39
C ALA A 72 -5.10 -0.03 4.72
N ILE A 73 -5.95 -0.80 4.04
CA ILE A 73 -6.02 -2.25 4.25
C ILE A 73 -4.66 -2.93 4.01
N LEU A 74 -3.95 -2.55 2.95
CA LEU A 74 -2.64 -3.12 2.64
C LEU A 74 -1.59 -2.74 3.69
N VAL A 75 -1.62 -1.51 4.21
CA VAL A 75 -0.71 -1.02 5.26
C VAL A 75 -0.93 -1.76 6.57
N GLU A 76 -2.18 -1.96 7.00
CA GLU A 76 -2.45 -2.77 8.19
C GLU A 76 -2.02 -4.22 7.97
N TYR A 77 -2.31 -4.79 6.80
CA TYR A 77 -1.90 -6.15 6.47
C TYR A 77 -0.38 -6.33 6.50
N ALA A 78 0.36 -5.32 6.06
CA ALA A 78 1.83 -5.28 6.11
C ALA A 78 2.39 -5.15 7.54
N GLY A 79 1.54 -4.99 8.57
CA GLY A 79 1.95 -4.80 9.95
C GLY A 79 2.49 -3.39 10.26
N LEU A 80 2.24 -2.41 9.38
CA LEU A 80 2.74 -1.03 9.53
C LEU A 80 1.79 -0.11 10.30
N GLY A 81 0.65 -0.64 10.76
CA GLY A 81 -0.31 0.07 11.61
C GLY A 81 -1.61 0.46 10.90
N LYS A 82 -2.44 1.25 11.61
CA LYS A 82 -3.76 1.69 11.14
C LYS A 82 -3.76 3.18 10.86
N ILE A 83 -3.76 3.55 9.60
CA ILE A 83 -3.66 4.95 9.17
C ILE A 83 -5.01 5.67 9.17
N TRP A 84 -6.13 4.94 9.22
CA TRP A 84 -7.49 5.49 9.24
C TRP A 84 -8.06 5.66 10.65
N LYS A 85 -7.30 5.27 11.69
CA LYS A 85 -7.75 5.42 13.06
C LYS A 85 -7.63 6.90 13.44
N VAL A 86 -8.79 7.53 13.65
CA VAL A 86 -8.92 8.90 14.16
C VAL A 86 -9.25 8.90 15.64
#